data_AF-A0AA43DDD6-F1
#
_entry.id   AF-A0AA43DDD6-F1
#
_cell.length_a   1.000
_cell.length_b   1.000
_cell.length_c   1.000
_cell.angle_alpha   90.00
_cell.angle_beta   90.00
_cell.angle_gamma   90.00
#
_symmetry.space_group_name_H-M   'P 1'
#
loop_
_entity.id
_entity.type
_entity.pdbx_description
1 polymer ?
#
loop_
_entity_poly.entity_id
_entity_poly.type
_entity_poly.pdbx_seq_one_letter_code
_entity_poly.pdbx_strand_id
1 'polypeptide(L)'
;MKHIGLICAVLLYAAQVNATVVPYKNLDNLIEESDGIVIGTVRSVESHYDPSKDIYTFVKLDQLEVLHGNYQQRTLTLRLKGGQVQNDFLHVEGGPEFSQNDRVILFVRNNGYEIVPLVGWTQGLLRIVTDPATGREMIHDHDGNRVVGVKDGHIEKHVTRQSEVKIIPGHKQGPSSQKSAVLDGFAGHTDDGSPSELLQKSEMLNLETVSAATFIEAIKQSIPSHAKHRGSVKNVDVLDFSSTASTKDIAPVDPENSAQGPGPETDMTKPVLPRPAPPQHHSTDSQ
;
A
#
# COMPACT_ATOMS: atom_id res chain seq x y z
N MET A 1 -30.90 -13.31 -41.62
CA MET A 1 -30.55 -14.57 -40.91
C MET A 1 -29.05 -14.78 -40.70
N LYS A 2 -28.15 -14.29 -41.57
CA LYS A 2 -26.68 -14.47 -41.41
C LYS A 2 -26.04 -13.69 -40.25
N HIS A 3 -26.66 -12.59 -39.80
CA HIS A 3 -26.14 -11.76 -38.71
C HIS A 3 -26.44 -12.30 -37.30
N ILE A 4 -27.46 -13.16 -37.15
CA ILE A 4 -27.83 -13.75 -35.85
C ILE A 4 -26.77 -14.76 -35.39
N GLY A 5 -26.21 -15.55 -36.30
CA GLY A 5 -25.12 -16.48 -35.99
C GLY A 5 -23.82 -15.77 -35.57
N LEU A 6 -23.52 -14.61 -36.15
CA LEU A 6 -22.34 -13.81 -35.81
C LEU A 6 -22.48 -13.17 -34.41
N ILE A 7 -23.67 -12.69 -34.06
CA ILE A 7 -23.95 -12.08 -32.74
C ILE A 7 -23.87 -13.14 -31.63
N CYS A 8 -24.38 -14.36 -31.85
CA CYS A 8 -24.25 -15.46 -30.88
C CYS A 8 -22.80 -15.92 -30.67
N ALA A 9 -21.95 -15.89 -31.70
CA ALA A 9 -20.55 -16.27 -31.58
C ALA A 9 -19.72 -15.25 -30.77
N VAL A 10 -20.04 -13.96 -30.88
CA VAL A 10 -19.40 -12.89 -30.07
C VAL A 10 -19.83 -12.95 -28.60
N LEU A 11 -21.10 -13.28 -28.32
CA LEU A 11 -21.62 -13.43 -26.95
C LEU A 11 -21.03 -14.64 -26.20
N LEU A 12 -20.69 -15.73 -26.90
CA LEU A 12 -20.04 -16.91 -26.29
C LEU A 12 -18.55 -16.69 -25.99
N TYR A 13 -17.89 -15.75 -26.66
CA TYR A 13 -16.47 -15.42 -26.42
C TYR A 13 -16.27 -14.46 -25.24
N ALA A 14 -17.29 -13.66 -24.88
CA ALA A 14 -17.24 -12.70 -23.78
C ALA A 14 -17.30 -13.35 -22.37
N ALA A 15 -17.56 -14.66 -22.28
CA ALA A 15 -17.73 -15.37 -21.01
C ALA A 15 -16.43 -15.85 -20.34
N GLN A 16 -15.24 -15.54 -20.90
CA GLN A 16 -13.94 -15.89 -20.32
C GLN A 16 -13.29 -14.74 -19.52
N VAL A 17 -14.10 -13.86 -18.93
CA VAL A 17 -13.58 -12.97 -17.88
C VAL A 17 -13.45 -13.80 -16.61
N ASN A 18 -12.26 -14.38 -16.43
CA ASN A 18 -11.87 -14.96 -15.15
C ASN A 18 -11.64 -13.81 -14.16
N ALA A 19 -12.67 -13.44 -13.41
CA ALA A 19 -12.51 -12.57 -12.26
C ALA A 19 -11.62 -13.29 -11.24
N THR A 20 -10.53 -12.64 -10.81
CA THR A 20 -9.69 -13.18 -9.73
C THR A 20 -10.46 -13.08 -8.43
N VAL A 21 -10.93 -14.22 -7.91
CA VAL A 21 -11.58 -14.30 -6.59
C VAL A 21 -10.53 -14.62 -5.55
N VAL A 22 -10.35 -13.72 -4.57
CA VAL A 22 -9.45 -13.94 -3.43
C VAL A 22 -10.24 -14.53 -2.26
N PRO A 23 -10.05 -15.81 -1.91
CA PRO A 23 -10.75 -16.41 -0.77
C PRO A 23 -10.24 -15.80 0.55
N TYR A 24 -11.15 -15.65 1.52
CA TYR A 24 -10.78 -15.22 2.86
C TYR A 24 -9.87 -16.26 3.55
N LYS A 25 -8.83 -15.78 4.24
CA LYS A 25 -7.85 -16.58 5.00
C LYS A 25 -7.88 -16.17 6.46
N ASN A 26 -7.89 -17.16 7.34
CA ASN A 26 -7.64 -16.95 8.77
C ASN A 26 -6.13 -16.74 9.00
N LEU A 27 -5.74 -16.33 10.20
CA LEU A 27 -4.36 -16.04 10.58
C LEU A 27 -3.45 -17.26 10.39
N ASP A 28 -3.91 -18.45 10.77
CA ASP A 28 -3.14 -19.68 10.64
C ASP A 28 -2.76 -19.95 9.17
N ASN A 29 -3.71 -19.79 8.25
CA ASN A 29 -3.46 -19.91 6.82
C ASN A 29 -2.54 -18.79 6.29
N LEU A 30 -2.63 -17.57 6.82
CA LEU A 30 -1.71 -16.49 6.47
C LEU A 30 -0.27 -16.83 6.88
N ILE A 31 -0.10 -17.40 8.07
CA ILE A 31 1.20 -17.83 8.60
C ILE A 31 1.74 -19.01 7.78
N GLU A 32 0.95 -20.07 7.60
CA GLU A 32 1.37 -21.33 6.96
C GLU A 32 1.75 -21.16 5.48
N GLU A 33 1.11 -20.23 4.77
CA GLU A 33 1.39 -19.97 3.36
C GLU A 33 2.50 -18.95 3.12
N SER A 34 3.00 -18.30 4.18
CA SER A 34 4.05 -17.28 4.06
C SER A 34 5.44 -17.90 4.00
N ASP A 35 6.31 -17.34 3.15
CA ASP A 35 7.76 -17.62 3.18
C ASP A 35 8.44 -16.88 4.34
N GLY A 36 7.84 -15.75 4.74
CA GLY A 36 8.23 -15.00 5.92
C GLY A 36 7.21 -13.93 6.28
N ILE A 37 7.26 -13.52 7.54
CA ILE A 37 6.42 -12.46 8.10
C ILE A 37 7.35 -11.37 8.58
N VAL A 38 7.18 -10.15 8.06
CA VAL A 38 8.07 -9.03 8.34
C VAL A 38 7.29 -7.81 8.79
N ILE A 39 7.90 -7.02 9.66
CA ILE A 39 7.50 -5.66 9.97
C ILE A 39 8.51 -4.71 9.33
N GLY A 40 8.06 -3.61 8.74
CA GLY A 40 8.96 -2.59 8.20
C GLY A 40 8.24 -1.27 7.95
N THR A 41 9.03 -0.25 7.59
CA THR A 41 8.51 1.05 7.16
C THR A 41 8.73 1.21 5.65
N VAL A 42 7.70 1.60 4.91
CA VAL A 42 7.80 1.88 3.47
C VAL A 42 8.64 3.13 3.25
N ARG A 43 9.79 2.97 2.61
CA ARG A 43 10.71 4.06 2.29
C ARG A 43 10.46 4.66 0.91
N SER A 44 10.18 3.83 -0.08
CA SER A 44 9.82 4.29 -1.42
C SER A 44 8.88 3.32 -2.13
N VAL A 45 8.10 3.87 -3.07
CA VAL A 45 7.17 3.16 -3.95
C VAL A 45 7.41 3.70 -5.35
N GLU A 46 8.00 2.89 -6.23
CA GLU A 46 8.47 3.33 -7.55
C GLU A 46 7.98 2.35 -8.61
N SER A 47 7.45 2.85 -9.74
CA SER A 47 6.98 2.01 -10.84
C SER A 47 7.95 2.06 -12.01
N HIS A 48 8.21 0.90 -12.62
CA HIS A 48 9.04 0.78 -13.81
C HIS A 48 8.44 -0.19 -14.82
N TYR A 49 8.83 0.00 -16.08
CA TYR A 49 8.67 -1.01 -17.11
C TYR A 49 9.68 -2.14 -16.92
N ASP A 50 9.24 -3.37 -17.13
CA ASP A 50 10.14 -4.49 -17.38
C ASP A 50 10.56 -4.54 -18.86
N PRO A 51 11.49 -5.44 -19.25
CA PRO A 51 11.88 -5.62 -20.65
C PRO A 51 10.73 -6.01 -21.59
N SER A 52 9.65 -6.59 -21.05
CA SER A 52 8.44 -7.01 -21.78
C SER A 52 7.40 -5.89 -21.91
N LYS A 53 7.70 -4.68 -21.40
CA LYS A 53 6.77 -3.52 -21.30
C LYS A 53 5.58 -3.72 -20.36
N ASP A 54 5.64 -4.67 -19.46
CA ASP A 54 4.73 -4.74 -18.31
C ASP A 54 5.13 -3.69 -17.26
N ILE A 55 4.15 -3.16 -16.51
CA ILE A 55 4.39 -2.22 -15.41
C ILE A 55 4.48 -2.99 -14.09
N TYR A 56 5.53 -2.73 -13.32
CA TYR A 56 5.69 -3.23 -11.96
C TYR A 56 6.01 -2.10 -10.98
N THR A 57 5.44 -2.20 -9.78
CA THR A 57 5.71 -1.35 -8.63
C THR A 57 6.67 -2.04 -7.68
N PHE A 58 7.73 -1.33 -7.29
CA PHE A 58 8.74 -1.74 -6.33
C PHE A 58 8.52 -0.99 -5.03
N VAL A 59 8.24 -1.74 -3.96
CA VAL A 59 7.99 -1.18 -2.62
C VAL A 59 9.19 -1.53 -1.75
N LYS A 60 9.99 -0.52 -1.42
CA LYS A 60 11.19 -0.68 -0.58
C LYS A 60 10.84 -0.42 0.87
N LEU A 61 11.11 -1.42 1.72
CA LEU A 61 10.96 -1.36 3.16
C LEU A 61 12.32 -1.18 3.82
N ASP A 62 12.38 -0.39 4.89
CA ASP A 62 13.49 -0.33 5.82
C ASP A 62 13.04 -0.65 7.25
N GLN A 63 13.96 -0.54 8.21
CA GLN A 63 13.72 -0.86 9.63
C GLN A 63 13.10 -2.25 9.84
N LEU A 64 13.56 -3.23 9.06
CA LEU A 64 12.96 -4.56 9.08
C LEU A 64 13.14 -5.29 10.41
N GLU A 65 12.03 -5.83 10.89
CA GLU A 65 11.97 -6.88 11.90
C GLU A 65 11.36 -8.13 11.25
N VAL A 66 12.01 -9.28 11.41
CA VAL A 66 11.53 -10.55 10.86
C VAL A 66 10.86 -11.34 11.99
N LEU A 67 9.55 -11.56 11.88
CA LEU A 67 8.77 -12.35 12.83
C LEU A 67 8.80 -13.85 12.49
N HIS A 68 8.87 -14.17 11.20
CA HIS A 68 8.90 -15.54 10.68
C HIS A 68 9.70 -15.62 9.37
N GLY A 69 10.28 -16.80 9.10
CA GLY A 69 11.05 -17.07 7.89
C GLY A 69 12.54 -16.76 8.04
N ASN A 70 13.34 -17.12 7.03
CA ASN A 70 14.76 -16.82 7.00
C ASN A 70 15.02 -15.58 6.14
N TYR A 71 15.46 -14.50 6.78
CA TYR A 71 15.85 -13.26 6.12
C TYR A 71 16.75 -12.44 7.05
N GLN A 72 17.90 -11.96 6.57
CA GLN A 72 18.92 -11.32 7.42
C GLN A 72 19.21 -9.86 7.04
N GLN A 73 18.68 -9.38 5.92
CA GLN A 73 18.92 -8.01 5.47
C GLN A 73 18.02 -7.03 6.21
N ARG A 74 18.47 -5.76 6.33
CA ARG A 74 17.73 -4.68 6.99
C ARG A 74 16.69 -3.98 6.11
N THR A 75 16.68 -4.30 4.83
CA THR A 75 15.81 -3.69 3.81
C THR A 75 15.28 -4.76 2.89
N LEU A 76 14.00 -4.68 2.52
CA LEU A 76 13.31 -5.63 1.64
C LEU A 76 12.58 -4.86 0.54
N THR A 77 12.80 -5.22 -0.71
CA THR A 77 12.05 -4.68 -1.85
C THR A 77 11.05 -5.71 -2.34
N LEU A 78 9.76 -5.38 -2.28
CA LEU A 78 8.69 -6.16 -2.90
C LEU A 78 8.52 -5.75 -4.35
N ARG A 79 8.15 -6.70 -5.22
CA ARG A 79 7.76 -6.44 -6.60
C ARG A 79 6.30 -6.83 -6.82
N LEU A 80 5.47 -5.85 -7.17
CA LEU A 80 4.04 -6.02 -7.47
C LEU A 80 3.79 -5.71 -8.94
N LYS A 81 2.95 -6.48 -9.63
CA LYS A 81 2.46 -6.12 -10.96
C LYS A 81 1.48 -4.96 -10.83
N GLY A 82 1.54 -4.03 -11.79
CA GLY A 82 0.74 -2.81 -11.76
C GLY A 82 1.51 -1.60 -11.26
N GLY A 83 0.85 -0.45 -11.26
CA GLY A 83 1.43 0.85 -10.95
C GLY A 83 1.22 1.85 -12.07
N GLN A 84 2.00 2.94 -12.02
CA GLN A 84 1.91 4.03 -12.98
C GLN A 84 3.29 4.49 -13.43
N VAL A 85 3.52 4.52 -14.74
CA VAL A 85 4.72 5.10 -15.35
C VAL A 85 4.27 6.21 -16.30
N GLN A 86 4.57 7.47 -15.95
CA GLN A 86 4.12 8.65 -16.70
C GLN A 86 2.58 8.63 -16.89
N ASN A 87 2.12 8.43 -18.12
CA ASN A 87 0.70 8.43 -18.50
C ASN A 87 0.10 7.01 -18.56
N ASP A 88 0.93 5.97 -18.45
CA ASP A 88 0.49 4.59 -18.53
C ASP A 88 0.23 4.05 -17.12
N PHE A 89 -0.92 3.41 -16.96
CA PHE A 89 -1.40 2.88 -15.69
C PHE A 89 -1.88 1.45 -15.86
N LEU A 90 -1.47 0.60 -14.94
CA LEU A 90 -1.92 -0.79 -14.84
C LEU A 90 -2.44 -1.03 -13.42
N HIS A 91 -3.76 -1.18 -13.29
CA HIS A 91 -4.37 -1.57 -12.03
C HIS A 91 -4.46 -3.09 -11.92
N VAL A 92 -4.18 -3.61 -10.74
CA VAL A 92 -4.45 -5.00 -10.38
C VAL A 92 -5.55 -5.00 -9.33
N GLU A 93 -6.75 -5.37 -9.75
CA GLU A 93 -7.95 -5.43 -8.90
C GLU A 93 -7.71 -6.30 -7.67
N GLY A 94 -7.95 -5.76 -6.47
CA GLY A 94 -7.69 -6.45 -5.20
C GLY A 94 -6.21 -6.46 -4.78
N GLY A 95 -5.32 -5.81 -5.53
CA GLY A 95 -3.93 -5.59 -5.16
C GLY A 95 -3.79 -4.59 -4.01
N PRO A 96 -2.77 -4.74 -3.15
CA PRO A 96 -2.53 -3.79 -2.07
C PRO A 96 -1.91 -2.47 -2.58
N GLU A 97 -2.28 -1.37 -1.93
CA GLU A 97 -1.66 -0.06 -2.12
C GLU A 97 -0.71 0.27 -0.96
N PHE A 98 0.37 0.96 -1.26
CA PHE A 98 1.39 1.38 -0.29
C PHE A 98 1.64 2.87 -0.40
N SER A 99 1.82 3.51 0.75
CA SER A 99 2.24 4.90 0.84
C SER A 99 3.57 5.02 1.56
N GLN A 100 4.34 6.05 1.20
CA GLN A 100 5.59 6.34 1.89
C GLN A 100 5.33 6.59 3.40
N ASN A 101 6.21 6.05 4.23
CA ASN A 101 6.14 6.03 5.70
C ASN A 101 5.06 5.12 6.30
N ASP A 102 4.37 4.31 5.50
CA ASP A 102 3.50 3.25 6.04
C ASP A 102 4.35 2.27 6.87
N ARG A 103 3.98 2.09 8.14
CA ARG A 103 4.51 1.03 8.99
C ARG A 103 3.61 -0.20 8.82
N VAL A 104 4.16 -1.32 8.36
CA VAL A 104 3.35 -2.47 7.90
C VAL A 104 3.83 -3.80 8.46
N ILE A 105 2.91 -4.74 8.61
CA ILE A 105 3.17 -6.16 8.82
C ILE A 105 2.77 -6.89 7.53
N LEU A 106 3.70 -7.65 6.95
CA LEU A 106 3.53 -8.31 5.65
C LEU A 106 3.74 -9.80 5.76
N PHE A 107 2.77 -10.56 5.25
CA PHE A 107 2.85 -12.01 5.06
C PHE A 107 3.33 -12.28 3.64
N VAL A 108 4.65 -12.35 3.46
CA VAL A 108 5.31 -12.38 2.14
C VAL A 108 5.27 -13.80 1.57
N ARG A 109 4.98 -13.92 0.27
CA ARG A 109 5.01 -15.17 -0.47
C ARG A 109 5.55 -14.98 -1.89
N ASN A 110 6.53 -15.79 -2.28
CA ASN A 110 7.11 -15.89 -3.62
C ASN A 110 7.46 -14.51 -4.22
N ASN A 111 8.08 -13.64 -3.43
CA ASN A 111 8.48 -12.30 -3.87
C ASN A 111 9.40 -12.37 -5.11
N GLY A 112 9.12 -11.52 -6.10
CA GLY A 112 9.80 -11.53 -7.39
C GLY A 112 9.32 -12.60 -8.38
N TYR A 113 8.26 -13.35 -8.05
CA TYR A 113 7.63 -14.31 -8.97
C TYR A 113 6.11 -14.08 -9.10
N GLU A 114 5.42 -13.90 -7.97
CA GLU A 114 3.98 -13.62 -7.95
C GLU A 114 3.67 -12.21 -8.48
N ILE A 115 2.46 -12.02 -9.02
CA ILE A 115 1.95 -10.69 -9.39
C ILE A 115 1.69 -9.82 -8.15
N VAL A 116 1.30 -10.45 -7.04
CA VAL A 116 1.17 -9.82 -5.72
C VAL A 116 1.87 -10.76 -4.71
N PRO A 117 3.03 -10.37 -4.15
CA PRO A 117 3.86 -11.26 -3.35
C PRO A 117 3.41 -11.32 -1.87
N LEU A 118 2.10 -11.29 -1.63
CA LEU A 118 1.49 -11.34 -0.31
C LEU A 118 0.45 -12.47 -0.24
N VAL A 119 0.45 -13.22 0.85
CA VAL A 119 -0.56 -14.27 1.09
C VAL A 119 -1.94 -13.64 1.13
N GLY A 120 -2.87 -14.12 0.30
CA GLY A 120 -4.23 -13.56 0.25
C GLY A 120 -4.29 -12.09 -0.18
N TRP A 121 -3.22 -11.59 -0.82
CA TRP A 121 -3.11 -10.24 -1.37
C TRP A 121 -3.26 -9.17 -0.28
N THR A 122 -4.33 -8.38 -0.31
CA THR A 122 -4.60 -7.36 0.71
C THR A 122 -4.78 -7.94 2.12
N GLN A 123 -5.15 -9.22 2.25
CA GLN A 123 -5.27 -9.88 3.55
C GLN A 123 -3.90 -10.11 4.22
N GLY A 124 -2.85 -10.26 3.43
CA GLY A 124 -1.47 -10.39 3.90
C GLY A 124 -0.80 -9.06 4.23
N LEU A 125 -1.54 -7.96 4.23
CA LEU A 125 -1.09 -6.61 4.59
C LEU A 125 -1.89 -6.12 5.80
N LEU A 126 -1.17 -5.81 6.87
CA LEU A 126 -1.69 -5.08 8.03
C LEU A 126 -0.86 -3.80 8.22
N ARG A 127 -1.50 -2.74 8.70
CA ARG A 127 -0.86 -1.44 8.98
C ARG A 127 -0.77 -1.21 10.47
N ILE A 128 0.36 -0.69 10.92
CA ILE A 128 0.59 -0.24 12.28
C ILE A 128 0.36 1.28 12.29
N VAL A 129 -0.66 1.72 13.01
CA VAL A 129 -1.06 3.13 13.08
C VAL A 129 -0.99 3.60 14.51
N THR A 130 -0.27 4.69 14.76
CA THR A 130 -0.25 5.34 16.06
C THR A 130 -1.54 6.13 16.26
N ASP A 131 -2.27 5.82 17.33
CA ASP A 131 -3.41 6.62 17.78
C ASP A 131 -2.93 8.00 18.24
N PRO A 132 -3.35 9.11 17.61
CA PRO A 132 -2.93 10.44 18.02
C PRO A 132 -3.45 10.83 19.42
N ALA A 133 -4.55 10.25 19.89
CA ALA A 133 -5.12 10.56 21.20
C ALA A 133 -4.38 9.86 22.34
N THR A 134 -3.96 8.61 22.14
CA THR A 134 -3.36 7.78 23.19
C THR A 134 -1.87 7.53 23.02
N GLY A 135 -1.31 7.83 21.84
CA GLY A 135 0.06 7.49 21.45
C GLY A 135 0.30 6.00 21.25
N ARG A 136 -0.74 5.15 21.35
CA ARG A 136 -0.61 3.69 21.25
C ARG A 136 -0.62 3.25 19.81
N GLU A 137 0.23 2.29 19.47
CA GLU A 137 0.18 1.63 18.18
C GLU A 137 -0.97 0.61 18.11
N MET A 138 -1.70 0.65 17.00
CA MET A 138 -2.86 -0.18 16.70
C MET A 138 -2.67 -0.87 15.35
N ILE A 139 -3.26 -2.04 15.20
CA ILE A 139 -3.26 -2.77 13.92
C ILE A 139 -4.52 -2.44 13.15
N HIS A 140 -4.37 -2.13 11.87
CA HIS A 140 -5.43 -1.93 10.91
C HIS A 140 -5.27 -2.92 9.75
N ASP A 141 -6.39 -3.37 9.19
CA ASP A 141 -6.35 -4.14 7.94
C ASP A 141 -6.18 -3.23 6.70
N HIS A 142 -6.24 -3.82 5.51
CA HIS A 142 -6.12 -3.07 4.27
C HIS A 142 -7.23 -2.02 4.09
N ASP A 143 -8.44 -2.33 4.55
CA ASP A 143 -9.63 -1.48 4.55
C ASP A 143 -9.57 -0.44 5.67
N GLY A 144 -8.49 -0.37 6.44
CA GLY A 144 -8.32 0.49 7.60
C GLY A 144 -9.29 0.23 8.75
N ASN A 145 -9.97 -0.92 8.76
CA ASN A 145 -10.69 -1.40 9.93
C ASN A 145 -9.68 -1.80 11.01
N ARG A 146 -9.97 -1.40 12.24
CA ARG A 146 -9.09 -1.72 13.36
C ARG A 146 -9.20 -3.18 13.71
N VAL A 147 -8.07 -3.87 13.85
CA VAL A 147 -7.98 -5.22 14.40
C VAL A 147 -8.10 -5.12 15.91
N VAL A 148 -9.09 -5.81 16.47
CA VAL A 148 -9.38 -5.81 17.91
C VAL A 148 -8.91 -7.08 18.61
N GLY A 149 -8.52 -8.11 17.87
CA GLY A 149 -7.96 -9.33 18.43
C GLY A 149 -7.81 -10.46 17.42
N VAL A 150 -7.39 -11.61 17.92
CA VAL A 150 -7.41 -12.88 17.19
C VAL A 150 -8.16 -13.88 18.05
N LYS A 151 -9.19 -14.51 17.49
CA LYS A 151 -9.97 -15.54 18.17
C LYS A 151 -10.17 -16.73 17.24
N ASP A 152 -9.84 -17.93 17.70
CA ASP A 152 -9.93 -19.16 16.90
C ASP A 152 -9.22 -19.04 15.53
N GLY A 153 -8.08 -18.34 15.50
CA GLY A 153 -7.33 -18.04 14.28
C GLY A 153 -7.95 -16.94 13.40
N HIS A 154 -9.15 -16.43 13.70
CA HIS A 154 -9.77 -15.34 12.97
C HIS A 154 -9.35 -13.97 13.51
N ILE A 155 -8.97 -13.07 12.62
CA ILE A 155 -8.69 -11.67 12.97
C ILE A 155 -10.03 -10.98 13.23
N GLU A 156 -10.31 -10.64 14.49
CA GLU A 156 -11.48 -9.87 14.89
C GLU A 156 -11.25 -8.39 14.59
N LYS A 157 -12.26 -7.72 14.03
CA LYS A 157 -12.15 -6.32 13.57
C LYS A 157 -13.31 -5.49 14.10
N HIS A 158 -13.03 -4.24 14.46
CA HIS A 158 -14.07 -3.23 14.60
C HIS A 158 -14.40 -2.70 13.20
N VAL A 159 -15.50 -3.17 12.63
CA VAL A 159 -15.91 -2.84 11.26
C VAL A 159 -16.49 -1.44 11.23
N THR A 160 -15.71 -0.48 10.73
CA THR A 160 -16.18 0.89 10.45
C THR A 160 -16.39 1.10 8.94
N ARG A 161 -15.73 0.28 8.09
CA ARG A 161 -15.92 0.23 6.64
C ARG A 161 -16.23 -1.20 6.20
N GLN A 162 -17.29 -1.38 5.41
CA GLN A 162 -17.63 -2.70 4.86
C GLN A 162 -16.53 -3.14 3.89
N SER A 163 -15.94 -4.31 4.12
CA SER A 163 -14.99 -4.92 3.20
C SER A 163 -15.67 -5.25 1.87
N GLU A 164 -14.96 -5.06 0.77
CA GLU A 164 -15.44 -5.42 -0.59
C GLU A 164 -15.42 -6.94 -0.84
N VAL A 165 -14.93 -7.73 0.12
CA VAL A 165 -14.96 -9.20 0.08
C VAL A 165 -16.37 -9.71 0.38
N LYS A 166 -17.11 -10.06 -0.67
CA LYS A 166 -18.43 -10.71 -0.57
C LYS A 166 -18.28 -12.10 0.05
N ILE A 167 -18.59 -12.22 1.35
CA ILE A 167 -18.77 -13.51 2.02
C ILE A 167 -19.91 -14.25 1.30
N ILE A 168 -19.62 -15.37 0.64
CA ILE A 168 -20.66 -16.26 0.11
C ILE A 168 -21.16 -17.10 1.30
N PRO A 169 -22.42 -16.91 1.77
CA PRO A 169 -22.91 -17.63 2.93
C PRO A 169 -23.29 -19.05 2.51
N GLY A 170 -22.41 -20.00 2.81
CA GLY A 170 -22.55 -21.38 2.37
C GLY A 170 -22.17 -22.44 3.39
N HIS A 171 -22.06 -22.13 4.69
CA HIS A 171 -22.00 -23.15 5.75
C HIS A 171 -22.71 -22.63 7.00
N LYS A 172 -23.80 -23.30 7.38
CA LYS A 172 -24.59 -23.00 8.57
C LYS A 172 -23.94 -23.66 9.80
N GLN A 173 -23.58 -22.86 10.80
CA GLN A 173 -23.72 -23.17 12.24
C GLN A 173 -23.31 -21.95 13.11
N GLY A 174 -24.24 -21.45 13.96
CA GLY A 174 -23.96 -20.60 15.13
C GLY A 174 -24.13 -19.07 14.94
N PRO A 175 -24.65 -18.31 15.94
CA PRO A 175 -25.48 -17.14 15.68
C PRO A 175 -24.69 -15.84 15.43
N SER A 176 -25.10 -15.13 14.38
CA SER A 176 -24.76 -13.73 14.14
C SER A 176 -25.54 -12.84 15.12
N SER A 177 -24.82 -12.15 16.01
CA SER A 177 -25.37 -11.01 16.74
C SER A 177 -25.58 -9.84 15.78
N GLN A 178 -26.78 -9.76 15.20
CA GLN A 178 -27.25 -8.55 14.57
C GLN A 178 -27.49 -7.49 15.67
N LYS A 179 -26.75 -6.39 15.61
CA LYS A 179 -27.24 -5.13 16.16
C LYS A 179 -27.23 -4.11 15.03
N SER A 180 -28.33 -4.09 14.30
CA SER A 180 -28.68 -2.99 13.40
C SER A 180 -28.75 -1.70 14.20
N ALA A 181 -28.02 -0.69 13.78
CA ALA A 181 -28.37 0.69 14.05
C ALA A 181 -28.67 1.33 12.70
N VAL A 182 -29.96 1.35 12.37
CA VAL A 182 -30.54 2.23 11.36
C VAL A 182 -30.39 3.65 11.90
N LEU A 183 -29.61 4.48 11.21
CA LEU A 183 -29.51 5.92 11.48
C LEU A 183 -30.37 6.63 10.44
N ASP A 184 -31.66 6.77 10.76
CA ASP A 184 -32.53 7.79 10.17
C ASP A 184 -33.54 8.19 11.26
N GLY A 185 -33.33 9.36 11.86
CA GLY A 185 -34.20 9.91 12.89
C GLY A 185 -33.60 11.14 13.55
N PHE A 186 -34.15 12.31 13.22
CA PHE A 186 -33.88 13.56 13.93
C PHE A 186 -34.19 13.39 15.43
N ALA A 187 -33.27 13.84 16.29
CA ALA A 187 -33.36 13.73 17.73
C ALA A 187 -34.57 14.49 18.30
N GLY A 188 -35.46 13.78 19.00
CA GLY A 188 -36.53 14.37 19.80
C GLY A 188 -36.00 14.97 21.09
N HIS A 189 -36.65 16.05 21.54
CA HIS A 189 -36.49 16.60 22.90
C HIS A 189 -37.44 15.84 23.83
N THR A 190 -37.04 15.66 25.09
CA THR A 190 -37.93 15.19 26.15
C THR A 190 -38.99 16.26 26.46
N ASP A 191 -40.11 15.87 27.08
CA ASP A 191 -41.25 16.75 27.42
C ASP A 191 -40.88 17.92 28.36
N ASP A 192 -39.68 17.88 28.95
CA ASP A 192 -39.09 18.95 29.76
C ASP A 192 -38.20 19.93 28.96
N GLY A 193 -38.05 19.75 27.65
CA GLY A 193 -37.23 20.60 26.78
C GLY A 193 -35.72 20.34 26.86
N SER A 194 -35.28 19.28 27.56
CA SER A 194 -33.88 18.89 27.60
C SER A 194 -33.46 18.17 26.30
N PRO A 195 -32.23 18.38 25.79
CA PRO A 195 -31.69 17.52 24.75
C PRO A 195 -31.60 16.09 25.28
N SER A 196 -32.06 15.11 24.51
CA SER A 196 -31.83 13.69 24.82
C SER A 196 -30.34 13.49 25.09
N GLU A 197 -29.99 12.99 26.28
CA GLU A 197 -28.61 12.76 26.67
C GLU A 197 -27.91 11.96 25.56
N LEU A 198 -26.91 12.60 24.94
CA LEU A 198 -25.98 11.96 24.03
C LEU A 198 -25.35 10.78 24.77
N LEU A 199 -25.93 9.60 24.56
CA LEU A 199 -25.37 8.33 24.96
C LEU A 199 -23.89 8.33 24.61
N GLN A 200 -23.11 8.23 25.68
CA GLN A 200 -21.69 8.41 25.83
C GLN A 200 -20.85 8.18 24.57
N LYS A 201 -20.32 9.27 24.00
CA LYS A 201 -19.13 9.22 23.14
C LYS A 201 -17.86 8.81 23.91
N SER A 202 -17.92 8.83 25.25
CA SER A 202 -16.85 8.43 26.16
C SER A 202 -16.84 6.94 26.53
N GLU A 203 -17.95 6.21 26.42
CA GLU A 203 -18.03 4.79 26.83
C GLU A 203 -17.84 3.80 25.69
N MET A 204 -17.88 4.27 24.43
CA MET A 204 -17.43 3.46 23.28
C MET A 204 -15.91 3.41 23.11
N LEU A 205 -15.14 4.24 23.83
CA LEU A 205 -13.68 4.26 23.75
C LEU A 205 -13.00 3.17 24.59
N ASN A 206 -13.78 2.31 25.25
CA ASN A 206 -13.27 1.27 26.15
C ASN A 206 -13.58 -0.15 25.67
N LEU A 207 -13.66 -0.38 24.35
CA LEU A 207 -13.32 -1.71 23.85
C LEU A 207 -11.83 -1.91 24.16
N GLU A 208 -11.52 -2.78 25.12
CA GLU A 208 -10.17 -3.23 25.39
C GLU A 208 -9.56 -3.71 24.09
N THR A 209 -8.74 -2.84 23.52
CA THR A 209 -8.27 -3.00 22.17
C THR A 209 -6.84 -3.46 22.23
N VAL A 210 -6.61 -4.58 21.54
CA VAL A 210 -5.32 -5.23 21.45
C VAL A 210 -4.33 -4.23 20.84
N SER A 211 -3.24 -3.95 21.57
CA SER A 211 -2.16 -3.11 21.07
C SER A 211 -1.43 -3.81 19.92
N ALA A 212 -0.71 -3.06 19.09
CA ALA A 212 0.16 -3.65 18.07
C ALA A 212 1.12 -4.68 18.67
N ALA A 213 1.74 -4.38 19.82
CA ALA A 213 2.62 -5.30 20.53
C ALA A 213 1.91 -6.61 20.90
N THR A 214 0.71 -6.53 21.49
CA THR A 214 -0.08 -7.72 21.86
C THR A 214 -0.44 -8.57 20.64
N PHE A 215 -0.79 -7.94 19.52
CA PHE A 215 -1.10 -8.64 18.29
C PHE A 215 0.15 -9.30 17.66
N ILE A 216 1.28 -8.61 17.66
CA ILE A 216 2.57 -9.15 17.19
C ILE A 216 2.98 -10.37 18.03
N GLU A 217 2.79 -10.32 19.36
CA GLU A 217 3.04 -11.48 20.22
C GLU A 217 2.07 -12.63 19.92
N ALA A 218 0.80 -12.34 19.61
CA ALA A 218 -0.15 -13.38 19.17
C ALA A 218 0.29 -14.04 17.86
N ILE A 219 0.83 -13.28 16.89
CA ILE A 219 1.44 -13.85 15.68
C ILE A 219 2.60 -14.77 16.07
N LYS A 220 3.55 -14.29 16.89
CA LYS A 220 4.72 -15.08 17.30
C LYS A 220 4.33 -16.39 17.98
N GLN A 221 3.30 -16.36 18.82
CA GLN A 221 2.78 -17.54 19.52
C GLN A 221 2.04 -18.51 18.59
N SER A 222 1.44 -18.01 17.51
CA SER A 222 0.70 -18.82 16.53
C SER A 222 1.62 -19.47 15.49
N ILE A 223 2.90 -19.08 15.41
CA ILE A 223 3.88 -19.74 14.53
C ILE A 223 4.14 -21.15 15.07
N PRO A 224 3.78 -22.22 14.32
CA PRO A 224 4.00 -23.58 14.78
C PRO A 224 5.51 -23.84 15.00
N SER A 225 5.87 -24.49 16.11
CA SER A 225 7.27 -24.85 16.43
C SER A 225 7.91 -25.78 15.38
N HIS A 226 7.09 -26.40 14.52
CA HIS A 226 7.48 -27.28 13.42
C HIS A 226 7.06 -26.76 12.05
N ALA A 227 6.68 -25.48 11.93
CA ALA A 227 6.39 -24.90 10.63
C ALA A 227 7.60 -25.12 9.71
N LYS A 228 7.44 -25.99 8.71
CA LYS A 228 8.47 -26.18 7.69
C LYS A 228 8.63 -24.83 7.01
N HIS A 229 9.81 -24.22 7.14
CA HIS A 229 10.15 -23.03 6.36
C HIS A 229 9.90 -23.34 4.89
N ARG A 230 8.84 -22.75 4.32
CA ARG A 230 8.43 -22.99 2.92
C ARG A 230 9.37 -22.32 1.92
N GLY A 231 10.17 -21.36 2.37
CA GLY A 231 11.16 -20.67 1.57
C GLY A 231 11.99 -19.70 2.38
N SER A 232 12.84 -18.96 1.67
CA SER A 232 13.52 -17.77 2.19
C SER A 232 12.88 -16.56 1.53
N VAL A 233 12.66 -15.49 2.28
CA VAL A 233 12.20 -14.23 1.70
C VAL A 233 13.25 -13.75 0.70
N LYS A 234 12.86 -13.57 -0.56
CA LYS A 234 13.72 -13.03 -1.63
C LYS A 234 13.63 -11.52 -1.65
N ASN A 235 14.78 -10.85 -1.72
CA ASN A 235 14.86 -9.43 -2.03
C ASN A 235 14.98 -9.24 -3.55
N VAL A 236 14.34 -8.20 -4.09
CA VAL A 236 14.37 -7.88 -5.52
C VAL A 236 15.24 -6.64 -5.74
N ASP A 237 16.17 -6.71 -6.68
CA ASP A 237 16.87 -5.53 -7.16
C ASP A 237 16.05 -4.87 -8.27
N VAL A 238 15.82 -3.56 -8.19
CA VAL A 238 15.08 -2.80 -9.20
C VAL A 238 15.87 -2.76 -10.52
N LEU A 239 17.21 -2.77 -10.43
CA LEU A 239 18.09 -2.69 -11.59
C LEU A 239 18.00 -3.92 -12.50
N ASP A 240 17.61 -5.08 -11.94
CA ASP A 240 17.35 -6.29 -12.72
C ASP A 240 16.19 -6.10 -13.72
N PHE A 241 15.34 -5.09 -13.50
CA PHE A 241 14.12 -4.83 -14.29
C PHE A 241 14.18 -3.54 -15.10
N SER A 242 15.03 -2.58 -14.72
CA SER A 242 15.09 -1.26 -15.36
C SER A 242 15.86 -1.21 -16.69
N SER A 243 16.23 -2.35 -17.29
CA SER A 243 17.11 -2.42 -18.46
C SER A 243 16.43 -2.05 -19.79
N THR A 244 15.61 -0.98 -19.84
CA THR A 244 15.30 -0.28 -21.11
C THR A 244 15.05 1.23 -20.91
N ALA A 245 15.98 1.95 -20.28
CA ALA A 245 16.13 3.38 -20.54
C ALA A 245 17.30 3.57 -21.51
N SER A 246 16.95 3.85 -22.77
CA SER A 246 17.87 4.04 -23.89
C SER A 246 18.90 5.14 -23.60
N THR A 247 20.11 4.78 -23.16
CA THR A 247 21.31 5.62 -23.35
C THR A 247 21.77 5.44 -24.80
N LYS A 248 20.97 5.90 -25.76
CA LYS A 248 21.36 5.88 -27.18
C LYS A 248 20.89 7.05 -28.04
N ASP A 249 20.47 8.16 -27.42
CA ASP A 249 20.25 9.45 -28.09
C ASP A 249 20.96 10.61 -27.36
N ILE A 250 22.20 10.39 -26.94
CA ILE A 250 23.16 11.49 -26.76
C ILE A 250 24.31 11.18 -27.71
N ALA A 251 24.28 11.82 -28.87
CA ALA A 251 25.38 11.78 -29.81
C ALA A 251 26.67 12.26 -29.11
N PRO A 252 27.85 11.69 -29.42
CA PRO A 252 29.11 12.22 -28.92
C PRO A 252 29.28 13.64 -29.46
N VAL A 253 29.48 14.61 -28.57
CA VAL A 253 30.03 15.90 -28.95
C VAL A 253 31.52 15.66 -29.16
N ASP A 254 31.95 15.58 -30.42
CA ASP A 254 33.37 15.46 -30.78
C ASP A 254 34.17 16.66 -30.20
N PRO A 255 35.30 16.39 -29.53
CA PRO A 255 36.13 17.43 -28.93
C PRO A 255 37.23 17.84 -29.90
N GLU A 256 36.91 18.52 -31.01
CA GLU A 256 37.97 19.09 -31.86
C GLU A 256 37.47 20.25 -32.72
N ASN A 257 37.45 21.46 -32.15
CA ASN A 257 37.85 22.65 -32.91
C ASN A 257 38.39 23.76 -31.98
N SER A 258 39.71 23.79 -31.87
CA SER A 258 40.58 24.97 -31.96
C SER A 258 40.32 26.18 -31.04
N ALA A 259 41.08 26.18 -29.93
CA ALA A 259 42.08 27.20 -29.60
C ALA A 259 41.72 28.70 -29.70
N GLN A 260 41.62 29.37 -28.54
CA GLN A 260 42.35 30.62 -28.30
C GLN A 260 42.70 30.73 -26.80
N GLY A 261 43.95 31.10 -26.51
CA GLY A 261 44.66 30.95 -25.24
C GLY A 261 44.35 31.96 -24.10
N PRO A 262 45.27 32.14 -23.12
CA PRO A 262 44.94 32.02 -21.70
C PRO A 262 44.85 33.31 -20.88
N GLY A 263 44.17 33.22 -19.73
CA GLY A 263 44.43 34.01 -18.51
C GLY A 263 43.19 34.70 -17.88
N PRO A 264 43.26 35.18 -16.62
CA PRO A 264 44.02 34.73 -15.46
C PRO A 264 43.12 34.29 -14.28
N GLU A 265 43.70 33.58 -13.31
CA GLU A 265 43.13 33.36 -11.97
C GLU A 265 42.71 34.69 -11.33
N THR A 266 41.50 34.74 -10.77
CA THR A 266 41.10 35.81 -9.85
C THR A 266 40.50 35.22 -8.58
N ASP A 267 41.30 35.41 -7.54
CA ASP A 267 41.12 35.26 -6.11
C ASP A 267 39.75 35.77 -5.60
N MET A 268 39.01 34.89 -4.91
CA MET A 268 37.71 35.18 -4.31
C MET A 268 37.88 35.82 -2.92
N THR A 269 38.20 37.11 -2.86
CA THR A 269 37.97 37.91 -1.64
C THR A 269 37.60 39.36 -1.99
N LYS A 270 36.30 39.64 -2.21
CA LYS A 270 35.65 40.93 -1.89
C LYS A 270 34.12 40.89 -2.05
N PRO A 271 33.34 41.61 -1.21
CA PRO A 271 31.88 41.55 -1.21
C PRO A 271 31.26 42.32 -2.38
N VAL A 272 30.23 41.75 -3.00
CA VAL A 272 29.44 42.36 -4.08
C VAL A 272 28.47 43.40 -3.49
N LEU A 273 28.60 44.66 -3.89
CA LEU A 273 27.59 45.71 -3.64
C LEU A 273 26.46 45.65 -4.69
N PRO A 274 25.20 45.95 -4.33
CA PRO A 274 24.06 45.84 -5.25
C PRO A 274 24.04 46.97 -6.30
N ARG A 275 23.61 46.64 -7.53
CA ARG A 275 23.45 47.59 -8.65
C ARG A 275 22.24 48.51 -8.44
N PRO A 276 22.28 49.77 -8.92
CA PRO A 276 21.14 50.68 -8.89
C PRO A 276 20.07 50.29 -9.93
N ALA A 277 18.80 50.55 -9.59
CA ALA A 277 17.63 50.26 -10.42
C ALA A 277 17.52 51.21 -11.64
N PRO A 278 17.00 50.73 -12.80
CA PRO A 278 16.85 51.53 -14.01
C PRO A 278 15.68 52.53 -13.94
N PRO A 279 15.73 53.65 -14.70
CA PRO A 279 14.76 54.73 -14.60
C PRO A 279 13.40 54.37 -15.22
N GLN A 280 12.32 54.78 -14.55
CA GLN A 280 10.95 54.65 -15.03
C GLN A 280 10.62 55.76 -16.05
N HIS A 281 10.28 55.37 -17.28
CA HIS A 281 9.68 56.29 -18.25
C HIS A 281 8.17 56.37 -18.01
N HIS A 282 7.72 57.55 -17.59
CA HIS A 282 6.30 57.92 -17.57
C HIS A 282 5.82 58.18 -19.01
N SER A 283 4.82 57.42 -19.44
CA SER A 283 3.97 57.78 -20.58
C SER A 283 2.91 58.78 -20.10
N THR A 284 3.01 60.02 -20.56
CA THR A 284 1.92 61.00 -20.49
C THR A 284 1.09 60.92 -21.77
N ASP A 285 -0.20 60.66 -21.59
CA ASP A 285 -1.25 60.72 -22.61
C ASP A 285 -1.91 62.11 -22.61
N SER A 286 -2.65 62.44 -23.68
CA SER A 286 -3.38 63.71 -23.98
C SER A 286 -2.52 64.80 -24.65
N GLN A 287 -2.87 65.43 -25.78
CA GLN A 287 -4.13 65.65 -26.50
C GLN A 287 -3.93 65.63 -28.02
#